data_AF-A0A2N8L3M0-F1
#
_entry.id   AF-A0A2N8L3M0-F1
#
_cell.length_a   1.000
_cell.length_b   1.000
_cell.length_c   1.000
_cell.angle_alpha   90.00
_cell.angle_beta   90.00
_cell.angle_gamma   90.00
#
_symmetry.space_group_name_H-M   'P 1'
#
loop_
_entity.id
_entity.type
_entity.pdbx_description
1 polymer ?
#
loop_
_entity_poly.entity_id
_entity_poly.type
_entity_poly.pdbx_seq_one_letter_code
_entity_poly.pdbx_strand_id
1 'polypeptide(L)'
;MAKTVADVMKIVKENEVKFVDFRFTDTRGKEQHVTVPVSHFDEDKFVSGHAFDGSSIAGWKGIEASDMLLMPDPNTANIDPFFEEPTLILSCDVVDPADGKAYERDPRSLAKRAEAYLKASGLGDTAYFGPEPEFFIFDSVRWANDMSGSFFKIESEEGAWNTGKEYEHGNTGYRPTVKGGYFPVPPVDSGQDMRSEMCLILEQLGIPVEVHHHEVANAGQMEIGTKFSSLVERADWTQLQKYVIQNVAHAYGKTATFMPKPLVGDNGSGMHVHQSVWKDGKNLFAGDGYAGLSDFALYYIGGIIKHARALNAITNPGTNSYKRLVPGFEAPVKLAYSAKNRSASIRIPYVANPKGRRVEARFPDPSANPYLCFAALLMAGLDGVENKIHPGEAATKDLYHLPPEEDALVPTVCHSLDQALEALDKDRAFLTKGGVFTDAYIDAYIDLKMQEVTRLRMATHPVEFDMYYAL
;
A
#
# COMPACT_ATOMS: atom_id res chain seq x y z
N MET A 1 10.63 9.49 -19.84
CA MET A 1 10.41 10.88 -20.26
C MET A 1 8.95 11.20 -20.02
N ALA A 2 8.63 12.42 -19.58
CA ALA A 2 7.24 12.83 -19.40
C ALA A 2 6.51 12.79 -20.76
N LYS A 3 5.29 12.23 -20.79
CA LYS A 3 4.45 12.18 -21.99
C LYS A 3 3.70 13.49 -22.13
N THR A 4 3.66 14.02 -23.35
CA THR A 4 2.83 15.18 -23.70
C THR A 4 1.43 14.76 -24.12
N VAL A 5 0.48 15.70 -24.17
CA VAL A 5 -0.85 15.45 -24.73
C VAL A 5 -0.77 14.92 -26.17
N ALA A 6 0.15 15.46 -26.98
CA ALA A 6 0.37 15.00 -28.35
C ALA A 6 0.85 13.53 -28.40
N ASP A 7 1.69 13.11 -27.44
CA ASP A 7 2.10 11.71 -27.32
C ASP A 7 0.91 10.81 -26.99
N VAL A 8 -0.02 11.25 -26.15
CA VAL A 8 -1.25 10.50 -25.84
C VAL A 8 -2.13 10.37 -27.08
N MET A 9 -2.37 11.46 -27.82
CA MET A 9 -3.16 11.40 -29.06
C MET A 9 -2.52 10.50 -30.12
N LYS A 10 -1.19 10.44 -30.15
CA LYS A 10 -0.45 9.48 -30.97
C LYS A 10 -0.71 8.04 -30.52
N ILE A 11 -0.64 7.74 -29.22
CA ILE A 11 -0.97 6.41 -28.66
C ILE A 11 -2.39 6.00 -29.04
N VAL A 12 -3.37 6.91 -28.90
CA VAL A 12 -4.78 6.68 -29.27
C VAL A 12 -4.89 6.22 -30.73
N LYS A 13 -4.22 6.92 -31.64
CA LYS A 13 -4.25 6.61 -33.08
C LYS A 13 -3.51 5.32 -33.42
N GLU A 14 -2.32 5.12 -32.88
CA GLU A 14 -1.46 3.97 -33.21
C GLU A 14 -2.00 2.64 -32.68
N ASN A 15 -2.73 2.67 -31.56
CA ASN A 15 -3.35 1.48 -30.95
C ASN A 15 -4.84 1.34 -31.30
N GLU A 16 -5.34 2.13 -32.25
CA GLU A 16 -6.74 2.11 -32.72
C GLU A 16 -7.78 2.16 -31.58
N VAL A 17 -7.46 2.92 -30.53
CA VAL A 17 -8.20 2.99 -29.26
C VAL A 17 -9.68 3.30 -29.51
N LYS A 18 -10.55 2.52 -28.87
CA LYS A 18 -12.02 2.66 -28.92
C LYS A 18 -12.57 3.41 -27.73
N PHE A 19 -11.94 3.26 -26.58
CA PHE A 19 -12.38 3.84 -25.31
C PHE A 19 -11.23 4.48 -24.53
N VAL A 20 -11.56 5.48 -23.74
CA VAL A 20 -10.64 6.09 -22.76
C VAL A 20 -11.24 5.92 -21.38
N ASP A 21 -10.46 5.33 -20.48
CA ASP A 21 -10.83 5.00 -19.12
C ASP A 21 -10.11 5.95 -18.15
N PHE A 22 -10.88 6.89 -17.59
CA PHE A 22 -10.37 7.84 -16.62
C PHE A 22 -10.41 7.21 -15.24
N ARG A 23 -9.25 7.06 -14.61
CA ARG A 23 -9.12 6.41 -13.30
C ARG A 23 -8.73 7.40 -12.22
N PHE A 24 -9.25 7.22 -11.01
CA PHE A 24 -8.85 7.99 -9.83
C PHE A 24 -8.92 7.09 -8.60
N THR A 25 -8.30 7.48 -7.49
CA THR A 25 -8.26 6.66 -6.28
C THR A 25 -9.05 7.33 -5.16
N ASP A 26 -9.98 6.59 -4.54
CA ASP A 26 -10.75 7.11 -3.41
C ASP A 26 -9.95 7.11 -2.09
N THR A 27 -10.51 7.70 -1.04
CA THR A 27 -9.86 7.77 0.28
C THR A 27 -9.52 6.39 0.88
N ARG A 28 -10.27 5.33 0.52
CA ARG A 28 -9.99 3.96 0.98
C ARG A 28 -8.82 3.31 0.22
N GLY A 29 -8.39 3.90 -0.89
CA GLY A 29 -7.32 3.36 -1.75
C GLY A 29 -7.84 2.51 -2.90
N LYS A 30 -9.16 2.44 -3.11
CA LYS A 30 -9.72 1.74 -4.27
C LYS A 30 -9.64 2.63 -5.49
N GLU A 31 -9.06 2.11 -6.57
CA GLU A 31 -9.14 2.73 -7.88
C GLU A 31 -10.57 2.62 -8.42
N GLN A 32 -11.11 3.77 -8.79
CA GLN A 32 -12.42 4.00 -9.40
C GLN A 32 -12.19 4.43 -10.86
N HIS A 33 -13.18 4.23 -11.72
CA HIS A 33 -13.03 4.57 -13.13
C HIS A 33 -14.34 5.01 -13.78
N VAL A 34 -14.21 5.77 -14.87
CA VAL A 34 -15.29 6.09 -15.80
C VAL A 34 -14.77 6.03 -17.23
N THR A 35 -15.47 5.29 -18.09
CA THR A 35 -15.06 5.04 -19.47
C THR A 35 -15.88 5.88 -20.44
N VAL A 36 -15.21 6.53 -21.40
CA VAL A 36 -15.85 7.25 -22.50
C VAL A 36 -15.43 6.67 -23.84
N PRO A 37 -16.30 6.69 -24.86
CA PRO A 37 -15.89 6.38 -26.23
C PRO A 37 -14.88 7.42 -26.72
N VAL A 38 -13.92 6.98 -27.55
CA VAL A 38 -12.86 7.84 -28.10
C VAL A 38 -13.40 9.05 -28.86
N SER A 39 -14.62 8.97 -29.42
CA SER A 39 -15.30 10.09 -30.08
C SER A 39 -15.62 11.27 -29.15
N HIS A 40 -15.56 11.06 -27.83
CA HIS A 40 -15.74 12.07 -26.79
C HIS A 40 -14.42 12.42 -26.08
N PHE A 41 -13.28 12.02 -26.65
CA PHE A 41 -11.95 12.29 -26.12
C PHE A 41 -11.09 13.03 -27.15
N ASP A 42 -10.68 14.24 -26.82
CA ASP A 42 -9.74 15.06 -27.57
C ASP A 42 -8.80 15.81 -26.63
N GLU A 43 -7.93 16.66 -27.18
CA GLU A 43 -6.94 17.41 -26.40
C GLU A 43 -7.57 18.35 -25.36
N ASP A 44 -8.81 18.81 -25.58
CA ASP A 44 -9.52 19.70 -24.64
C ASP A 44 -9.77 19.00 -23.30
N LYS A 45 -9.88 17.66 -23.27
CA LYS A 45 -10.08 16.90 -22.03
C LYS A 45 -8.96 17.06 -21.01
N PHE A 46 -7.75 17.42 -21.42
CA PHE A 46 -6.65 17.72 -20.50
C PHE A 46 -6.76 19.11 -19.85
N VAL A 47 -7.69 19.94 -20.32
CA VAL A 47 -7.93 21.30 -19.82
C VAL A 47 -9.30 21.43 -19.18
N SER A 48 -10.35 20.89 -19.81
CA SER A 48 -11.74 20.95 -19.33
C SER A 48 -12.10 19.82 -18.36
N GLY A 49 -11.37 18.71 -18.39
CA GLY A 49 -11.61 17.55 -17.55
C GLY A 49 -12.86 16.75 -17.92
N HIS A 50 -13.18 15.79 -17.05
CA HIS A 50 -14.38 14.95 -17.15
C HIS A 50 -15.18 15.03 -15.85
N ALA A 51 -16.45 15.47 -15.96
CA ALA A 51 -17.32 15.62 -14.80
C ALA A 51 -17.79 14.27 -14.27
N PHE A 52 -17.90 14.15 -12.95
CA PHE A 52 -18.47 12.98 -12.28
C PHE A 52 -19.12 13.37 -10.95
N ASP A 53 -19.94 12.47 -10.40
CA ASP A 53 -20.59 12.63 -9.10
C ASP A 53 -19.65 12.21 -7.96
N GLY A 54 -19.08 13.20 -7.27
CA GLY A 54 -18.24 13.01 -6.09
C GLY A 54 -19.00 12.64 -4.82
N SER A 55 -20.33 12.80 -4.76
CA SER A 55 -21.13 12.43 -3.56
C SER A 55 -21.25 10.92 -3.36
N SER A 56 -21.07 10.16 -4.45
CA SER A 56 -21.00 8.70 -4.42
C SER A 56 -19.67 8.16 -3.88
N ILE A 57 -18.68 9.03 -3.61
CA ILE A 57 -17.38 8.64 -3.06
C ILE A 57 -17.37 8.87 -1.55
N ALA A 58 -17.20 7.78 -0.79
CA ALA A 58 -17.29 7.84 0.66
C ALA A 58 -16.23 8.75 1.28
N GLY A 59 -16.67 9.69 2.11
CA GLY A 59 -15.81 10.69 2.76
C GLY A 59 -15.50 11.92 1.90
N TRP A 60 -16.13 12.07 0.73
CA TRP A 60 -15.95 13.23 -0.16
C TRP A 60 -17.10 14.24 0.02
N LYS A 61 -17.65 14.79 -1.07
CA LYS A 61 -18.70 15.83 -1.04
C LYS A 61 -20.05 15.26 -0.58
N GLY A 62 -20.90 16.13 -0.03
CA GLY A 62 -22.32 15.82 0.14
C GLY A 62 -23.10 15.99 -1.17
N ILE A 63 -24.36 15.57 -1.18
CA ILE A 63 -25.25 15.63 -2.35
C ILE A 63 -25.49 17.10 -2.79
N GLU A 64 -25.39 18.05 -1.86
CA GLU A 64 -25.55 19.47 -2.11
C GLU A 64 -24.43 20.12 -2.95
N ALA A 65 -23.29 19.43 -3.11
CA ALA A 65 -22.13 19.92 -3.87
C ALA A 65 -21.39 18.75 -4.56
N SER A 66 -22.16 17.89 -5.25
CA SER A 66 -21.70 16.60 -5.79
C SER A 66 -20.70 16.71 -6.94
N ASP A 67 -20.82 17.71 -7.80
CA ASP A 67 -20.11 17.75 -9.07
C ASP A 67 -18.61 17.98 -8.86
N MET A 68 -17.80 17.08 -9.44
CA MET A 68 -16.34 17.13 -9.40
C MET A 68 -15.77 16.89 -10.80
N LEU A 69 -14.52 17.28 -11.04
CA LEU A 69 -13.84 17.10 -12.33
C LEU A 69 -12.62 16.19 -12.20
N LEU A 70 -12.53 15.18 -13.07
CA LEU A 70 -11.35 14.36 -13.30
C LEU A 70 -10.45 15.06 -14.33
N MET A 71 -9.22 15.35 -13.92
CA MET A 71 -8.19 15.97 -14.75
C MET A 71 -7.15 14.93 -15.16
N PRO A 72 -7.16 14.44 -16.42
CA PRO A 72 -6.27 13.36 -16.85
C PRO A 72 -4.80 13.77 -16.88
N ASP A 73 -3.92 12.89 -16.42
CA ASP A 73 -2.46 13.09 -16.44
C ASP A 73 -1.84 12.31 -17.62
N PRO A 74 -1.28 12.99 -18.63
CA PRO A 74 -0.76 12.34 -19.83
C PRO A 74 0.39 11.36 -19.55
N ASN A 75 1.11 11.52 -18.44
CA ASN A 75 2.22 10.62 -18.09
C ASN A 75 1.77 9.19 -17.78
N THR A 76 0.51 9.04 -17.39
CA THR A 76 -0.08 7.78 -16.90
C THR A 76 -0.72 6.95 -18.02
N ALA A 77 -0.69 7.46 -19.26
CA ALA A 77 -1.28 6.84 -20.45
C ALA A 77 -0.75 5.43 -20.70
N ASN A 78 -1.59 4.41 -20.55
CA ASN A 78 -1.27 3.01 -20.84
C ASN A 78 -2.44 2.32 -21.53
N ILE A 79 -2.17 1.35 -22.41
CA ILE A 79 -3.23 0.51 -22.97
C ILE A 79 -3.59 -0.57 -21.96
N ASP A 80 -4.88 -0.74 -21.67
CA ASP A 80 -5.36 -1.79 -20.78
C ASP A 80 -5.10 -3.17 -21.41
N PRO A 81 -4.46 -4.12 -20.70
CA PRO A 81 -4.10 -5.42 -21.25
C PRO A 81 -5.21 -6.48 -21.09
N PHE A 82 -6.32 -6.16 -20.42
CA PHE A 82 -7.37 -7.12 -20.05
C PHE A 82 -8.70 -6.88 -20.77
N PHE A 83 -9.03 -5.64 -21.13
CA PHE A 83 -10.25 -5.34 -21.86
C PHE A 83 -10.22 -5.90 -23.29
N GLU A 84 -11.37 -6.41 -23.73
CA GLU A 84 -11.56 -6.95 -25.09
C GLU A 84 -11.36 -5.88 -26.16
N GLU A 85 -11.90 -4.67 -25.91
CA GLU A 85 -11.76 -3.54 -26.82
C GLU A 85 -10.56 -2.66 -26.43
N PRO A 86 -9.74 -2.21 -27.41
CA PRO A 86 -8.60 -1.35 -27.16
C PRO A 86 -8.98 -0.10 -26.35
N THR A 87 -8.46 -0.03 -25.13
CA THR A 87 -8.84 1.00 -24.16
C THR A 87 -7.61 1.66 -23.57
N LEU A 88 -7.58 2.99 -23.60
CA LEU A 88 -6.53 3.80 -22.99
C LEU A 88 -6.87 4.12 -21.54
N ILE A 89 -5.99 3.80 -20.60
CA ILE A 89 -6.06 4.19 -19.20
C ILE A 89 -5.38 5.55 -19.01
N LEU A 90 -6.05 6.47 -18.30
CA LEU A 90 -5.48 7.73 -17.81
C LEU A 90 -5.82 7.92 -16.33
N SER A 91 -4.82 7.94 -15.45
CA SER A 91 -5.02 8.37 -14.07
C SER A 91 -5.28 9.88 -14.02
N CYS A 92 -6.20 10.27 -13.15
CA CYS A 92 -6.70 11.62 -13.02
C CYS A 92 -6.45 12.16 -11.62
N ASP A 93 -6.13 13.45 -11.54
CA ASP A 93 -6.36 14.21 -10.32
C ASP A 93 -7.83 14.61 -10.25
N VAL A 94 -8.31 14.95 -9.06
CA VAL A 94 -9.66 15.51 -8.89
C VAL A 94 -9.58 16.99 -8.53
N VAL A 95 -10.39 17.80 -9.20
CA VAL A 95 -10.49 19.25 -8.94
C VAL A 95 -11.93 19.66 -8.64
N ASP A 96 -12.08 20.71 -7.83
CA ASP A 96 -13.36 21.34 -7.56
C ASP A 96 -13.75 22.26 -8.73
N PRO A 97 -14.89 22.05 -9.40
CA PRO A 97 -15.29 22.88 -10.55
C PRO A 97 -15.60 24.33 -10.17
N ALA A 98 -15.93 24.62 -8.90
CA ALA A 98 -16.30 25.96 -8.46
C ALA A 98 -15.12 26.94 -8.46
N ASP A 99 -13.91 26.45 -8.18
CA ASP A 99 -12.70 27.28 -8.11
C ASP A 99 -11.51 26.76 -8.92
N GLY A 100 -11.65 25.58 -9.55
CA GLY A 100 -10.63 24.93 -10.36
C GLY A 100 -9.44 24.41 -9.57
N LYS A 101 -9.50 24.37 -8.23
CA LYS A 101 -8.38 23.93 -7.40
C LYS A 101 -8.41 22.41 -7.22
N ALA A 102 -7.20 21.86 -7.04
CA ALA A 102 -7.01 20.47 -6.64
C ALA A 102 -7.82 20.16 -5.37
N TYR A 103 -8.62 19.11 -5.43
CA TYR A 103 -9.48 18.71 -4.33
C TYR A 103 -8.62 18.28 -3.13
N GLU A 104 -8.96 18.80 -1.95
CA GLU A 104 -8.14 18.54 -0.76
C GLU A 104 -8.16 17.06 -0.34
N ARG A 105 -9.25 16.33 -0.64
CA ARG A 105 -9.44 14.92 -0.26
C ARG A 105 -9.08 13.92 -1.35
N ASP A 106 -8.62 14.39 -2.52
CA ASP A 106 -8.02 13.54 -3.53
C ASP A 106 -6.64 13.05 -3.08
N PRO A 107 -6.44 11.73 -2.88
CA PRO A 107 -5.16 11.15 -2.49
C PRO A 107 -4.02 11.50 -3.45
N ARG A 108 -4.29 11.55 -4.76
CA ARG A 108 -3.24 11.80 -5.76
C ARG A 108 -2.79 13.26 -5.74
N SER A 109 -3.72 14.20 -5.69
CA SER A 109 -3.44 15.61 -5.45
C SER A 109 -2.70 15.85 -4.13
N LEU A 110 -3.06 15.12 -3.06
CA LEU A 110 -2.37 15.18 -1.78
C LEU A 110 -0.91 14.72 -1.88
N ALA A 111 -0.66 13.60 -2.56
CA ALA A 111 0.69 13.10 -2.83
C ALA A 111 1.53 14.12 -3.64
N LYS A 112 0.92 14.80 -4.63
CA LYS A 112 1.57 15.90 -5.36
C LYS A 112 1.93 17.08 -4.45
N ARG A 113 1.06 17.44 -3.50
CA ARG A 113 1.37 18.46 -2.49
C ARG A 113 2.55 18.04 -1.60
N ALA A 114 2.66 16.76 -1.25
CA ALA A 114 3.79 16.26 -0.46
C ALA A 114 5.13 16.38 -1.21
N GLU A 115 5.19 16.02 -2.49
CA GLU A 115 6.38 16.24 -3.33
C GLU A 115 6.72 17.74 -3.48
N ALA A 116 5.71 18.59 -3.63
CA ALA A 116 5.89 20.04 -3.69
C ALA A 116 6.42 20.61 -2.38
N TYR A 117 5.92 20.12 -1.23
CA TYR A 117 6.38 20.53 0.10
C TYR A 117 7.84 20.19 0.32
N LEU A 118 8.28 18.97 -0.06
CA LEU A 118 9.69 18.59 0.01
C LEU A 118 10.59 19.60 -0.70
N LYS A 119 10.24 19.97 -1.94
CA LYS A 119 10.98 20.97 -2.72
C LYS A 119 10.95 22.34 -2.05
N ALA A 120 9.77 22.80 -1.62
CA ALA A 120 9.58 24.11 -1.00
C ALA A 120 10.31 24.26 0.35
N SER A 121 10.44 23.16 1.11
CA SER A 121 11.17 23.13 2.39
C SER A 121 12.69 23.29 2.21
N GLY A 122 13.21 23.03 1.01
CA GLY A 122 14.65 23.01 0.72
C GLY A 122 15.42 21.82 1.30
N LEU A 123 14.73 20.86 1.95
CA LEU A 123 15.33 19.67 2.56
C LEU A 123 15.75 18.63 1.50
N GLY A 124 15.06 18.59 0.36
CA GLY A 124 15.38 17.73 -0.78
C GLY A 124 14.63 18.18 -2.03
N ASP A 125 14.90 17.53 -3.17
CA ASP A 125 14.16 17.75 -4.42
C ASP A 125 13.27 16.57 -4.82
N THR A 126 13.64 15.36 -4.40
CA THR A 126 13.00 14.11 -4.80
C THR A 126 13.02 13.13 -3.63
N ALA A 127 11.87 12.53 -3.33
CA ALA A 127 11.78 11.38 -2.43
C ALA A 127 11.41 10.14 -3.26
N TYR A 128 12.23 9.10 -3.16
CA TYR A 128 11.99 7.82 -3.82
C TYR A 128 11.36 6.82 -2.85
N PHE A 129 10.37 6.10 -3.36
CA PHE A 129 9.62 5.07 -2.65
C PHE A 129 9.71 3.74 -3.41
N GLY A 130 9.93 2.65 -2.68
CA GLY A 130 9.93 1.28 -3.18
C GLY A 130 9.11 0.39 -2.24
N PRO A 131 7.79 0.25 -2.44
CA PRO A 131 6.95 -0.69 -1.71
C PRO A 131 7.12 -2.13 -2.22
N GLU A 132 7.08 -3.09 -1.29
CA GLU A 132 7.02 -4.54 -1.53
C GLU A 132 5.65 -5.06 -1.08
N PRO A 133 4.56 -4.89 -1.86
CA PRO A 133 3.23 -5.35 -1.47
C PRO A 133 3.10 -6.86 -1.66
N GLU A 134 3.19 -7.60 -0.57
CA GLU A 134 2.89 -9.04 -0.54
C GLU A 134 1.39 -9.29 -0.79
N PHE A 135 1.04 -10.46 -1.32
CA PHE A 135 -0.35 -10.84 -1.58
C PHE A 135 -0.56 -12.35 -1.46
N PHE A 136 -1.82 -12.77 -1.45
CA PHE A 136 -2.22 -14.17 -1.53
C PHE A 136 -3.00 -14.43 -2.80
N ILE A 137 -2.85 -15.63 -3.37
CA ILE A 137 -3.74 -16.17 -4.40
C ILE A 137 -4.43 -17.41 -3.85
N PHE A 138 -5.76 -17.38 -3.83
CA PHE A 138 -6.60 -18.50 -3.40
C PHE A 138 -7.43 -19.04 -4.56
N ASP A 139 -7.86 -20.30 -4.45
CA ASP A 139 -8.77 -20.89 -5.43
C ASP A 139 -10.21 -20.42 -5.20
N SER A 140 -10.62 -20.25 -3.95
CA SER A 140 -11.92 -19.67 -3.63
C SER A 140 -11.96 -19.07 -2.22
N VAL A 141 -12.90 -18.16 -2.02
CA VAL A 141 -13.20 -17.56 -0.72
C VAL A 141 -14.70 -17.39 -0.56
N ARG A 142 -15.23 -17.67 0.65
CA ARG A 142 -16.63 -17.45 1.03
C ARG A 142 -16.70 -16.83 2.42
N TRP A 143 -17.66 -15.94 2.65
CA TRP A 143 -17.90 -15.37 3.97
C TRP A 143 -19.37 -14.97 4.14
N ALA A 144 -19.83 -14.90 5.38
CA ALA A 144 -21.10 -14.29 5.77
C ALA A 144 -20.97 -13.70 7.17
N ASN A 145 -21.78 -12.69 7.47
CA ASN A 145 -21.91 -12.11 8.80
C ASN A 145 -23.31 -11.47 8.92
N ASP A 146 -24.29 -12.30 9.28
CA ASP A 146 -25.69 -11.93 9.37
C ASP A 146 -26.35 -12.58 10.60
N MET A 147 -27.67 -12.44 10.73
CA MET A 147 -28.43 -12.97 11.88
C MET A 147 -28.31 -14.49 12.04
N SER A 148 -28.02 -15.24 10.98
CA SER A 148 -27.85 -16.69 11.01
C SER A 148 -26.45 -17.13 11.45
N GLY A 149 -25.46 -16.23 11.44
CA GLY A 149 -24.12 -16.50 11.92
C GLY A 149 -23.03 -15.73 11.17
N SER A 150 -21.78 -16.01 11.56
CA SER A 150 -20.58 -15.42 10.97
C SER A 150 -19.57 -16.52 10.60
N PHE A 151 -19.04 -16.48 9.38
CA PHE A 151 -17.97 -17.37 8.95
C PHE A 151 -17.13 -16.73 7.83
N PHE A 152 -15.92 -17.25 7.67
CA PHE A 152 -15.14 -17.13 6.44
C PHE A 152 -14.47 -18.47 6.15
N LYS A 153 -14.25 -18.77 4.88
CA LYS A 153 -13.61 -20.00 4.43
C LYS A 153 -12.81 -19.75 3.17
N ILE A 154 -11.53 -20.14 3.20
CA ILE A 154 -10.59 -20.06 2.09
C ILE A 154 -10.31 -21.48 1.61
N GLU A 155 -10.25 -21.66 0.30
CA GLU A 155 -9.73 -22.87 -0.33
C GLU A 155 -8.49 -22.50 -1.15
N SER A 156 -7.44 -23.30 -1.00
CA SER A 156 -6.21 -23.22 -1.77
C SER A 156 -5.66 -24.63 -1.92
N GLU A 157 -5.27 -25.01 -3.13
CA GLU A 157 -4.64 -26.29 -3.43
C GLU A 157 -3.36 -26.46 -2.61
N GLU A 158 -2.60 -25.38 -2.40
CA GLU A 158 -1.39 -25.36 -1.56
C GLU A 158 -1.68 -25.38 -0.05
N GLY A 159 -2.94 -25.28 0.36
CA GLY A 159 -3.33 -25.18 1.77
C GLY A 159 -2.86 -26.39 2.58
N ALA A 160 -2.12 -26.15 3.67
CA ALA A 160 -1.61 -27.21 4.55
C ALA A 160 -2.73 -28.07 5.16
N TRP A 161 -3.96 -27.52 5.25
CA TRP A 161 -5.17 -28.22 5.69
C TRP A 161 -5.72 -29.24 4.66
N ASN A 162 -5.21 -29.27 3.42
CA ASN A 162 -5.67 -30.14 2.34
C ASN A 162 -4.79 -31.39 2.12
N THR A 163 -3.83 -31.68 3.00
CA THR A 163 -2.94 -32.86 2.88
C THR A 163 -3.69 -34.19 2.86
N GLY A 164 -4.78 -34.30 3.62
CA GLY A 164 -5.66 -35.47 3.64
C GLY A 164 -6.93 -35.35 2.79
N LYS A 165 -7.07 -34.29 1.98
CA LYS A 165 -8.28 -34.07 1.18
C LYS A 165 -8.32 -35.03 0.00
N GLU A 166 -9.46 -35.68 -0.19
CA GLU A 166 -9.74 -36.49 -1.39
C GLU A 166 -10.21 -35.58 -2.53
N TYR A 167 -9.58 -35.72 -3.69
CA TYR A 167 -9.94 -35.01 -4.92
C TYR A 167 -10.32 -36.05 -5.98
N GLU A 168 -11.23 -35.69 -6.89
CA GLU A 168 -11.73 -36.59 -7.95
C GLU A 168 -10.60 -37.19 -8.80
N HIS A 169 -9.54 -36.43 -9.05
CA HIS A 169 -8.37 -36.84 -9.83
C HIS A 169 -7.16 -37.27 -8.98
N GLY A 170 -7.36 -37.47 -7.67
CA GLY A 170 -6.30 -37.78 -6.71
C GLY A 170 -5.61 -36.54 -6.12
N ASN A 171 -4.95 -36.74 -4.97
CA ASN A 171 -4.21 -35.70 -4.28
C ASN A 171 -2.72 -35.77 -4.68
N THR A 172 -2.21 -34.73 -5.34
CA THR A 172 -0.82 -34.66 -5.85
C THR A 172 0.24 -34.56 -4.76
N GLY A 173 -0.14 -34.16 -3.54
CA GLY A 173 0.70 -34.16 -2.34
C GLY A 173 1.65 -32.96 -2.17
N TYR A 174 2.08 -32.30 -3.24
CA TYR A 174 3.07 -31.22 -3.19
C TYR A 174 2.48 -29.90 -2.65
N ARG A 175 2.80 -29.57 -1.39
CA ARG A 175 2.34 -28.34 -0.71
C ARG A 175 3.41 -27.80 0.22
N PRO A 176 3.53 -26.47 0.37
CA PRO A 176 4.35 -25.90 1.43
C PRO A 176 3.75 -26.23 2.80
N THR A 177 4.61 -26.47 3.80
CA THR A 177 4.17 -26.52 5.20
C THR A 177 3.76 -25.13 5.69
N VAL A 178 3.11 -25.02 6.84
CA VAL A 178 2.91 -23.73 7.53
C VAL A 178 4.27 -23.03 7.67
N LYS A 179 4.35 -21.75 7.28
CA LYS A 179 5.60 -20.96 7.17
C LYS A 179 6.69 -21.56 6.25
N GLY A 180 6.33 -22.48 5.36
CA GLY A 180 7.25 -23.23 4.50
C GLY A 180 7.22 -22.81 3.02
N GLY A 181 6.54 -21.71 2.69
CA GLY A 181 6.36 -21.25 1.31
C GLY A 181 7.59 -20.55 0.71
N TYR A 182 8.54 -20.10 1.54
CA TYR A 182 9.73 -19.38 1.09
C TYR A 182 10.92 -20.34 0.94
N PHE A 183 11.33 -20.81 -0.24
CA PHE A 183 10.81 -20.59 -1.60
C PHE A 183 11.10 -21.84 -2.47
N PRO A 184 10.44 -22.98 -2.17
CA PRO A 184 10.75 -24.24 -2.82
C PRO A 184 10.42 -24.20 -4.32
N VAL A 185 11.15 -24.96 -5.13
CA VAL A 185 10.89 -25.07 -6.57
C VAL A 185 9.59 -25.86 -6.84
N PRO A 186 8.98 -25.72 -8.04
CA PRO A 186 7.89 -26.58 -8.47
C PRO A 186 8.25 -28.07 -8.35
N PRO A 187 7.28 -28.96 -8.06
CA PRO A 187 5.83 -28.71 -8.03
C PRO A 187 5.27 -28.21 -6.69
N VAL A 188 6.11 -27.87 -5.68
CA VAL A 188 5.61 -27.33 -4.40
C VAL A 188 5.08 -25.90 -4.56
N ASP A 189 5.79 -25.09 -5.34
CA ASP A 189 5.32 -23.77 -5.78
C ASP A 189 4.43 -23.92 -7.01
N SER A 190 3.12 -23.67 -6.85
CA SER A 190 2.13 -23.75 -7.92
C SER A 190 1.91 -22.43 -8.67
N GLY A 191 2.57 -21.34 -8.23
CA GLY A 191 2.35 -19.99 -8.73
C GLY A 191 3.38 -19.47 -9.74
N GLN A 192 4.42 -20.24 -10.08
CA GLN A 192 5.56 -19.76 -10.87
C GLN A 192 5.18 -19.11 -12.20
N ASP A 193 4.37 -19.79 -13.02
CA ASP A 193 4.01 -19.31 -14.36
C ASP A 193 3.06 -18.11 -14.28
N MET A 194 2.11 -18.14 -13.35
CA MET A 194 1.18 -17.04 -13.11
C MET A 194 1.91 -15.77 -12.64
N ARG A 195 2.87 -15.90 -11.72
CA ARG A 195 3.72 -14.76 -11.33
C ARG A 195 4.56 -14.26 -12.50
N SER A 196 5.06 -15.15 -13.35
CA SER A 196 5.83 -14.76 -14.54
C SER A 196 4.98 -13.95 -15.52
N GLU A 197 3.72 -14.33 -15.74
CA GLU A 197 2.77 -13.57 -16.56
C GLU A 197 2.45 -12.19 -15.96
N MET A 198 2.22 -12.13 -14.64
CA MET A 198 2.07 -10.84 -13.94
C MET A 198 3.27 -9.94 -14.18
N CYS A 199 4.49 -10.46 -14.08
CA CYS A 199 5.72 -9.70 -14.33
C CYS A 199 5.78 -9.16 -15.77
N LEU A 200 5.45 -9.98 -16.77
CA LEU A 200 5.47 -9.56 -18.18
C LEU A 200 4.45 -8.44 -18.47
N ILE A 201 3.26 -8.51 -17.88
CA ILE A 201 2.23 -7.48 -18.04
C ILE A 201 2.63 -6.19 -17.31
N LEU A 202 3.26 -6.28 -16.14
CA LEU A 202 3.79 -5.10 -15.44
C LEU A 202 4.85 -4.38 -16.28
N GLU A 203 5.78 -5.13 -16.88
CA GLU A 203 6.79 -4.57 -17.80
C GLU A 203 6.15 -3.95 -19.05
N GLN A 204 5.10 -4.57 -19.60
CA GLN A 204 4.33 -4.00 -20.71
C GLN A 204 3.69 -2.65 -20.35
N LEU A 205 3.25 -2.48 -19.10
CA LEU A 205 2.72 -1.21 -18.57
C LEU A 205 3.83 -0.24 -18.13
N GLY A 206 5.10 -0.56 -18.39
CA GLY A 206 6.24 0.28 -18.08
C GLY A 206 6.65 0.29 -16.60
N ILE A 207 6.23 -0.72 -15.83
CA ILE A 207 6.60 -0.91 -14.42
C ILE A 207 7.76 -1.91 -14.34
N PRO A 208 9.01 -1.47 -14.10
CA PRO A 208 10.15 -2.38 -14.12
C PRO A 208 10.11 -3.34 -12.94
N VAL A 209 10.18 -4.63 -13.23
CA VAL A 209 10.17 -5.72 -12.25
C VAL A 209 11.61 -6.10 -11.89
N GLU A 210 11.87 -6.27 -10.60
CA GLU A 210 13.19 -6.66 -10.08
C GLU A 210 13.23 -8.14 -9.69
N VAL A 211 12.15 -8.65 -9.12
CA VAL A 211 12.06 -10.03 -8.61
C VAL A 211 10.61 -10.48 -8.47
N HIS A 212 10.37 -11.79 -8.51
CA HIS A 212 9.15 -12.41 -8.00
C HIS A 212 9.50 -13.73 -7.28
N HIS A 213 8.75 -14.07 -6.24
CA HIS A 213 8.89 -15.34 -5.53
C HIS A 213 7.62 -15.70 -4.76
N HIS A 214 7.53 -16.96 -4.36
CA HIS A 214 6.61 -17.37 -3.30
C HIS A 214 7.10 -16.80 -1.96
N GLU A 215 6.16 -16.43 -1.10
CA GLU A 215 6.42 -15.85 0.22
C GLU A 215 6.28 -16.88 1.36
N VAL A 216 6.49 -16.48 2.62
CA VAL A 216 6.62 -17.41 3.75
C VAL A 216 5.37 -18.25 4.04
N ALA A 217 4.18 -17.66 4.04
CA ALA A 217 2.97 -18.36 4.43
C ALA A 217 2.61 -19.47 3.45
N ASN A 218 2.02 -20.55 3.98
CA ASN A 218 1.38 -21.55 3.16
C ASN A 218 0.18 -20.96 2.40
N ALA A 219 -0.31 -21.73 1.43
CA ALA A 219 -1.52 -21.45 0.66
C ALA A 219 -1.43 -20.21 -0.25
N GLY A 220 -0.35 -20.05 -1.01
CA GLY A 220 -0.28 -19.11 -2.13
C GLY A 220 0.12 -17.67 -1.79
N GLN A 221 0.93 -17.45 -0.74
CA GLN A 221 1.53 -16.12 -0.50
C GLN A 221 2.61 -15.84 -1.55
N MET A 222 2.64 -14.63 -2.09
CA MET A 222 3.55 -14.24 -3.16
C MET A 222 3.99 -12.79 -3.01
N GLU A 223 5.12 -12.46 -3.61
CA GLU A 223 5.61 -11.09 -3.76
C GLU A 223 6.14 -10.87 -5.19
N ILE A 224 5.93 -9.66 -5.71
CA ILE A 224 6.59 -9.14 -6.91
C ILE A 224 7.24 -7.82 -6.54
N GLY A 225 8.57 -7.81 -6.48
CA GLY A 225 9.37 -6.62 -6.25
C GLY A 225 9.52 -5.82 -7.54
N THR A 226 9.19 -4.53 -7.50
CA THR A 226 9.34 -3.62 -8.65
C THR A 226 10.23 -2.45 -8.26
N LYS A 227 10.81 -1.81 -9.27
CA LYS A 227 11.71 -0.68 -9.08
C LYS A 227 11.02 0.47 -8.34
N PHE A 228 11.80 1.15 -7.50
CA PHE A 228 11.38 2.39 -6.85
C PHE A 228 11.12 3.51 -7.87
N SER A 229 10.29 4.49 -7.50
CA SER A 229 10.18 5.76 -8.22
C SER A 229 9.83 6.92 -7.30
N SER A 230 9.61 8.13 -7.84
CA SER A 230 9.12 9.26 -7.05
C SER A 230 7.76 8.93 -6.42
N LEU A 231 7.38 9.68 -5.39
CA LEU A 231 6.23 9.40 -4.55
C LEU A 231 4.93 9.18 -5.36
N VAL A 232 4.59 10.12 -6.25
CA VAL A 232 3.33 10.04 -7.01
C VAL A 232 3.38 8.91 -8.04
N GLU A 233 4.45 8.85 -8.85
CA GLU A 233 4.58 7.83 -9.89
C GLU A 233 4.62 6.42 -9.29
N ARG A 234 5.33 6.23 -8.17
CA ARG A 234 5.35 4.91 -7.52
C ARG A 234 3.98 4.54 -6.97
N ALA A 235 3.20 5.50 -6.44
CA ALA A 235 1.83 5.23 -6.00
C ALA A 235 0.90 4.87 -7.17
N ASP A 236 1.00 5.57 -8.31
CA ASP A 236 0.31 5.21 -9.56
C ASP A 236 0.66 3.75 -9.95
N TRP A 237 1.96 3.39 -9.92
CA TRP A 237 2.41 2.02 -10.21
C TRP A 237 1.90 0.99 -9.20
N THR A 238 1.75 1.33 -7.92
CA THR A 238 1.20 0.40 -6.91
C THR A 238 -0.26 0.08 -7.19
N GLN A 239 -1.05 1.05 -7.68
CA GLN A 239 -2.44 0.80 -8.08
C GLN A 239 -2.50 -0.15 -9.28
N LEU A 240 -1.71 0.13 -10.33
CA LEU A 240 -1.60 -0.75 -11.50
C LEU A 240 -1.07 -2.14 -11.13
N GLN A 241 -0.12 -2.24 -10.19
CA GLN A 241 0.40 -3.51 -9.71
C GLN A 241 -0.69 -4.37 -9.09
N LYS A 242 -1.51 -3.79 -8.21
CA LYS A 242 -2.67 -4.48 -7.62
C LYS A 242 -3.68 -4.89 -8.70
N TYR A 243 -3.95 -4.01 -9.66
CA TYR A 243 -4.86 -4.26 -10.78
C TYR A 243 -4.40 -5.46 -11.64
N VAL A 244 -3.12 -5.51 -12.03
CA VAL A 244 -2.56 -6.62 -12.81
C VAL A 244 -2.63 -7.93 -12.05
N ILE A 245 -2.18 -7.95 -10.79
CA ILE A 245 -2.17 -9.17 -9.97
C ILE A 245 -3.59 -9.73 -9.81
N GLN A 246 -4.58 -8.86 -9.55
CA GLN A 246 -5.98 -9.27 -9.40
C GLN A 246 -6.57 -9.82 -10.70
N ASN A 247 -6.34 -9.17 -11.84
CA ASN A 247 -6.91 -9.60 -13.12
C ASN A 247 -6.23 -10.85 -13.68
N VAL A 248 -4.91 -10.98 -13.54
CA VAL A 248 -4.22 -12.22 -13.93
C VAL A 248 -4.68 -13.39 -13.05
N ALA A 249 -4.76 -13.21 -11.73
CA ALA A 249 -5.32 -14.26 -10.87
C ALA A 249 -6.75 -14.64 -11.28
N HIS A 250 -7.58 -13.65 -11.63
CA HIS A 250 -8.94 -13.88 -12.09
C HIS A 250 -9.00 -14.64 -13.42
N ALA A 251 -8.14 -14.30 -14.39
CA ALA A 251 -8.04 -15.01 -15.68
C ALA A 251 -7.61 -16.48 -15.50
N TYR A 252 -6.86 -16.78 -14.44
CA TYR A 252 -6.49 -18.15 -14.05
C TYR A 252 -7.57 -18.88 -13.23
N GLY A 253 -8.77 -18.29 -13.07
CA GLY A 253 -9.86 -18.88 -12.29
C GLY A 253 -9.62 -18.84 -10.78
N LYS A 254 -8.75 -17.95 -10.30
CA LYS A 254 -8.38 -17.78 -8.90
C LYS A 254 -8.78 -16.39 -8.41
N THR A 255 -8.50 -16.10 -7.14
CA THR A 255 -8.77 -14.79 -6.52
C THR A 255 -7.56 -14.32 -5.72
N ALA A 256 -7.01 -13.16 -6.09
CA ALA A 256 -5.93 -12.54 -5.35
C ALA A 256 -6.44 -11.60 -4.25
N THR A 257 -5.73 -11.52 -3.12
CA THR A 257 -6.02 -10.58 -2.05
C THR A 257 -4.74 -9.96 -1.47
N PHE A 258 -4.85 -8.68 -1.14
CA PHE A 258 -3.82 -7.85 -0.52
C PHE A 258 -4.14 -7.60 0.97
N MET A 259 -5.09 -8.34 1.54
CA MET A 259 -5.45 -8.19 2.95
C MET A 259 -4.26 -8.49 3.87
N PRO A 260 -4.06 -7.74 4.96
CA PRO A 260 -2.89 -7.91 5.83
C PRO A 260 -2.80 -9.28 6.50
N LYS A 261 -3.94 -9.91 6.82
CA LYS A 261 -3.98 -11.19 7.53
C LYS A 261 -5.19 -12.03 7.09
N PRO A 262 -5.09 -12.72 5.94
CA PRO A 262 -6.15 -13.61 5.47
C PRO A 262 -6.13 -14.97 6.18
N LEU A 263 -4.97 -15.45 6.62
CA LEU A 263 -4.80 -16.74 7.30
C LEU A 263 -4.45 -16.56 8.78
N VAL A 264 -5.17 -17.27 9.63
CA VAL A 264 -4.88 -17.35 11.07
C VAL A 264 -3.73 -18.34 11.29
N GLY A 265 -2.71 -17.94 12.04
CA GLY A 265 -1.61 -18.82 12.43
C GLY A 265 -0.45 -18.97 11.42
N ASP A 266 -0.48 -18.24 10.29
CA ASP A 266 0.66 -18.14 9.36
C ASP A 266 1.05 -16.68 9.09
N ASN A 267 2.09 -16.41 8.30
CA ASN A 267 2.50 -15.05 7.92
C ASN A 267 1.35 -14.27 7.24
N GLY A 268 1.39 -12.95 7.34
CA GLY A 268 0.42 -12.04 6.72
C GLY A 268 1.11 -11.12 5.73
N SER A 269 0.36 -10.45 4.86
CA SER A 269 0.89 -9.59 3.81
C SER A 269 1.34 -8.22 4.33
N GLY A 270 2.64 -7.94 4.23
CA GLY A 270 3.23 -6.62 4.42
C GLY A 270 3.28 -5.77 3.16
N MET A 271 3.51 -4.47 3.35
CA MET A 271 3.97 -3.57 2.30
C MET A 271 5.22 -2.86 2.82
N HIS A 272 6.38 -3.51 2.74
CA HIS A 272 7.62 -2.89 3.21
C HIS A 272 7.93 -1.68 2.31
N VAL A 273 8.04 -0.49 2.88
CA VAL A 273 8.24 0.74 2.12
C VAL A 273 9.68 1.22 2.29
N HIS A 274 10.49 0.98 1.25
CA HIS A 274 11.83 1.54 1.12
C HIS A 274 11.77 3.02 0.76
N GLN A 275 12.57 3.85 1.42
CA GLN A 275 12.53 5.31 1.29
C GLN A 275 13.94 5.89 1.21
N SER A 276 14.12 6.90 0.35
CA SER A 276 15.31 7.76 0.35
C SER A 276 14.97 9.16 -0.16
N VAL A 277 15.60 10.19 0.41
CA VAL A 277 15.46 11.58 -0.03
C VAL A 277 16.74 12.02 -0.73
N TRP A 278 16.60 12.74 -1.84
CA TRP A 278 17.68 13.18 -2.70
C TRP A 278 17.64 14.70 -2.88
N LYS A 279 18.82 15.26 -3.16
CA LYS A 279 19.00 16.66 -3.52
C LYS A 279 20.15 16.82 -4.49
N ASP A 280 19.94 17.53 -5.59
CA ASP A 280 20.91 17.81 -6.63
C ASP A 280 21.61 16.52 -7.13
N GLY A 281 20.83 15.45 -7.28
CA GLY A 281 21.31 14.13 -7.70
C GLY A 281 22.14 13.35 -6.67
N LYS A 282 22.18 13.80 -5.41
CA LYS A 282 22.85 13.12 -4.29
C LYS A 282 21.84 12.50 -3.33
N ASN A 283 22.09 11.25 -2.92
CA ASN A 283 21.30 10.57 -1.91
C ASN A 283 21.63 11.15 -0.52
N LEU A 284 20.66 11.83 0.10
CA LEU A 284 20.86 12.44 1.41
C LEU A 284 20.88 11.42 2.54
N PHE A 285 20.45 10.18 2.30
CA PHE A 285 20.46 9.13 3.31
C PHE A 285 21.83 8.47 3.48
N ALA A 286 22.71 8.61 2.48
CA ALA A 286 24.07 8.08 2.53
C ALA A 286 24.97 8.93 3.42
N GLY A 287 25.67 8.30 4.35
CA GLY A 287 26.64 8.92 5.24
C GLY A 287 27.65 7.92 5.79
N ASP A 288 28.34 8.32 6.85
CA ASP A 288 29.38 7.57 7.55
C ASP A 288 28.96 7.05 8.94
N GLY A 289 27.70 7.28 9.32
CA GLY A 289 27.11 6.82 10.58
C GLY A 289 26.72 5.33 10.58
N TYR A 290 25.88 4.95 11.54
CA TYR A 290 25.42 3.57 11.71
C TYR A 290 24.87 2.98 10.40
N ALA A 291 25.40 1.82 10.01
CA ALA A 291 25.04 1.15 8.77
C ALA A 291 25.15 2.05 7.52
N GLY A 292 26.08 3.02 7.50
CA GLY A 292 26.32 3.93 6.37
C GLY A 292 25.20 4.97 6.15
N LEU A 293 24.46 5.30 7.20
CA LEU A 293 23.45 6.35 7.21
C LEU A 293 24.06 7.72 7.54
N SER A 294 23.47 8.78 7.02
CA SER A 294 23.73 10.16 7.43
C SER A 294 22.88 10.56 8.64
N ASP A 295 23.21 11.69 9.27
CA ASP A 295 22.35 12.33 10.28
C ASP A 295 20.96 12.65 9.73
N PHE A 296 20.86 13.05 8.46
CA PHE A 296 19.58 13.28 7.80
C PHE A 296 18.70 12.02 7.85
N ALA A 297 19.26 10.85 7.51
CA ALA A 297 18.53 9.60 7.56
C ALA A 297 18.15 9.22 8.99
N LEU A 298 19.05 9.41 9.96
CA LEU A 298 18.76 9.13 11.37
C LEU A 298 17.60 9.99 11.86
N TYR A 299 17.61 11.30 11.58
CA TYR A 299 16.51 12.18 11.95
C TYR A 299 15.20 11.83 11.24
N TYR A 300 15.28 11.42 9.97
CA TYR A 300 14.12 10.92 9.22
C TYR A 300 13.51 9.68 9.88
N ILE A 301 14.34 8.72 10.33
CA ILE A 301 13.90 7.55 11.11
C ILE A 301 13.26 7.99 12.42
N GLY A 302 13.87 8.97 13.12
CA GLY A 302 13.35 9.49 14.38
C GLY A 302 11.96 10.13 14.24
N GLY A 303 11.71 10.83 13.13
CA GLY A 303 10.38 11.34 12.77
C GLY A 303 9.36 10.21 12.57
N ILE A 304 9.71 9.18 11.80
CA ILE A 304 8.83 8.02 11.61
C ILE A 304 8.51 7.33 12.94
N ILE A 305 9.52 7.09 13.80
CA ILE A 305 9.32 6.43 15.10
C ILE A 305 8.44 7.28 16.02
N LYS A 306 8.69 8.59 16.10
CA LYS A 306 7.91 9.53 16.93
C LYS A 306 6.43 9.51 16.55
N HIS A 307 6.14 9.50 15.25
CA HIS A 307 4.78 9.60 14.72
C HIS A 307 4.14 8.25 14.38
N ALA A 308 4.79 7.13 14.69
CA ALA A 308 4.39 5.81 14.20
C ALA A 308 2.95 5.41 14.55
N ARG A 309 2.45 5.79 15.73
CA ARG A 309 1.07 5.50 16.14
C ARG A 309 0.04 6.26 15.32
N ALA A 310 0.28 7.54 15.02
CA ALA A 310 -0.54 8.31 14.09
C ALA A 310 -0.41 7.77 12.66
N LEU A 311 0.81 7.37 12.24
CA LEU A 311 1.05 6.74 10.95
C LEU A 311 0.27 5.42 10.80
N ASN A 312 0.08 4.62 11.86
CA ASN A 312 -0.68 3.37 11.76
C ASN A 312 -2.12 3.62 11.27
N ALA A 313 -2.72 4.77 11.55
CA ALA A 313 -4.06 5.07 11.04
C ALA A 313 -4.11 5.10 9.51
N ILE A 314 -3.03 5.54 8.85
CA ILE A 314 -2.95 5.74 7.40
C ILE A 314 -2.24 4.57 6.70
N THR A 315 -1.19 4.04 7.32
CA THR A 315 -0.33 2.97 6.79
C THR A 315 -0.81 1.56 7.13
N ASN A 316 -1.69 1.45 8.14
CA ASN A 316 -2.35 0.22 8.58
C ASN A 316 -3.87 0.48 8.75
N PRO A 317 -4.57 0.91 7.69
CA PRO A 317 -5.85 1.60 7.83
C PRO A 317 -7.07 0.68 7.94
N GLY A 318 -6.86 -0.64 8.11
CA GLY A 318 -7.93 -1.62 8.23
C GLY A 318 -7.90 -2.30 9.59
N THR A 319 -9.06 -2.76 10.06
CA THR A 319 -9.13 -3.56 11.30
C THR A 319 -8.34 -4.87 11.19
N ASN A 320 -8.22 -5.44 9.98
CA ASN A 320 -7.41 -6.63 9.68
C ASN A 320 -5.89 -6.37 9.76
N SER A 321 -5.42 -5.13 9.58
CA SER A 321 -4.01 -4.75 9.76
C SER A 321 -3.49 -5.13 11.15
N TYR A 322 -4.31 -4.94 12.18
CA TYR A 322 -3.97 -5.23 13.57
C TYR A 322 -4.07 -6.72 13.93
N LYS A 323 -4.52 -7.57 12.99
CA LYS A 323 -4.37 -9.02 13.06
C LYS A 323 -3.02 -9.49 12.49
N ARG A 324 -2.38 -8.67 11.65
CA ARG A 324 -1.00 -8.86 11.19
C ARG A 324 0.01 -8.35 12.23
N LEU A 325 -0.20 -7.15 12.79
CA LEU A 325 0.69 -6.51 13.77
C LEU A 325 0.59 -7.15 15.17
N VAL A 326 0.85 -8.45 15.24
CA VAL A 326 0.95 -9.24 16.48
C VAL A 326 2.30 -9.96 16.51
N PRO A 327 2.87 -10.24 17.69
CA PRO A 327 4.15 -10.95 17.80
C PRO A 327 4.14 -12.33 17.10
N GLY A 328 5.29 -12.76 16.55
CA GLY A 328 5.52 -14.14 16.08
C GLY A 328 5.41 -14.43 14.56
N PHE A 329 5.13 -13.43 13.73
CA PHE A 329 4.90 -13.60 12.27
C PHE A 329 5.71 -12.63 11.40
N GLU A 330 6.93 -12.27 11.83
CA GLU A 330 7.79 -11.26 11.17
C GLU A 330 7.16 -9.85 11.04
N ALA A 331 6.01 -9.62 11.67
CA ALA A 331 5.35 -8.33 11.74
C ALA A 331 6.00 -7.45 12.82
N PRO A 332 6.40 -6.22 12.49
CA PRO A 332 7.10 -5.37 13.43
C PRO A 332 6.12 -4.72 14.42
N VAL A 333 6.17 -5.16 15.67
CA VAL A 333 5.37 -4.56 16.76
C VAL A 333 6.17 -3.56 17.61
N LYS A 334 7.50 -3.60 17.52
CA LYS A 334 8.43 -2.77 18.28
C LYS A 334 8.99 -1.65 17.41
N LEU A 335 8.81 -0.40 17.86
CA LEU A 335 9.31 0.80 17.20
C LEU A 335 10.79 0.99 17.52
N ALA A 336 11.61 0.30 16.74
CA ALA A 336 13.06 0.39 16.77
C ALA A 336 13.60 0.34 15.34
N TYR A 337 14.87 0.69 15.20
CA TYR A 337 15.58 0.56 13.93
C TYR A 337 16.79 -0.36 14.04
N SER A 338 17.07 -1.13 12.98
CA SER A 338 18.21 -2.07 12.95
C SER A 338 18.63 -2.43 11.52
N ALA A 339 19.93 -2.64 11.31
CA ALA A 339 20.44 -3.13 10.02
C ALA A 339 20.30 -4.65 9.84
N LYS A 340 20.25 -5.41 10.93
CA LYS A 340 20.27 -6.89 10.90
C LYS A 340 18.96 -7.54 11.37
N ASN A 341 18.17 -6.82 12.15
CA ASN A 341 17.02 -7.41 12.82
C ASN A 341 15.71 -7.13 12.06
N ARG A 342 15.08 -8.20 11.53
CA ARG A 342 13.78 -8.15 10.83
C ARG A 342 12.58 -7.90 11.76
N SER A 343 12.75 -8.00 13.08
CA SER A 343 11.72 -7.66 14.07
C SER A 343 11.58 -6.16 14.33
N ALA A 344 12.52 -5.34 13.84
CA ALA A 344 12.49 -3.90 13.95
C ALA A 344 11.48 -3.29 12.96
N SER A 345 10.75 -2.27 13.40
CA SER A 345 9.82 -1.51 12.53
C SER A 345 10.52 -0.80 11.39
N ILE A 346 11.75 -0.33 11.60
CA ILE A 346 12.56 0.30 10.57
C ILE A 346 13.83 -0.51 10.32
N ARG A 347 13.91 -1.14 9.14
CA ARG A 347 15.09 -1.89 8.74
C ARG A 347 16.02 -1.02 7.89
N ILE A 348 17.31 -1.27 7.99
CA ILE A 348 18.33 -0.66 7.11
C ILE A 348 18.92 -1.76 6.23
N PRO A 349 18.47 -1.90 4.97
CA PRO A 349 18.99 -2.89 4.06
C PRO A 349 20.50 -2.78 3.88
N TYR A 350 21.18 -3.92 3.82
CA TYR A 350 22.59 -3.93 3.44
C TYR A 350 22.73 -3.55 1.98
N VAL A 351 23.54 -2.53 1.70
CA VAL A 351 23.90 -2.11 0.35
C VAL A 351 25.39 -1.79 0.27
N ALA A 352 26.02 -2.22 -0.82
CA ALA A 352 27.41 -1.91 -1.10
C ALA A 352 27.59 -0.51 -1.72
N ASN A 353 26.63 -0.07 -2.55
CA ASN A 353 26.67 1.23 -3.22
C ASN A 353 25.93 2.30 -2.40
N PRO A 354 26.56 3.44 -2.06
CA PRO A 354 25.90 4.54 -1.35
C PRO A 354 24.62 5.04 -2.03
N LYS A 355 24.52 4.97 -3.37
CA LYS A 355 23.29 5.31 -4.09
C LYS A 355 22.09 4.45 -3.69
N GLY A 356 22.32 3.20 -3.30
CA GLY A 356 21.27 2.29 -2.84
C GLY A 356 20.88 2.46 -1.36
N ARG A 357 21.52 3.38 -0.61
CA ARG A 357 21.25 3.58 0.82
C ARG A 357 19.83 4.10 1.01
N ARG A 358 19.09 3.43 1.89
CA ARG A 358 17.66 3.68 2.14
C ARG A 358 17.27 3.13 3.51
N VAL A 359 16.08 3.52 3.96
CA VAL A 359 15.43 2.93 5.14
C VAL A 359 14.17 2.20 4.70
N GLU A 360 13.78 1.16 5.43
CA GLU A 360 12.65 0.31 5.11
C GLU A 360 11.65 0.35 6.27
N ALA A 361 10.51 1.00 6.08
CA ALA A 361 9.41 0.95 7.04
C ALA A 361 8.60 -0.33 6.81
N ARG A 362 8.58 -1.24 7.80
CA ARG A 362 8.01 -2.60 7.63
C ARG A 362 6.58 -2.77 8.16
N PHE A 363 6.14 -1.82 8.98
CA PHE A 363 4.79 -1.85 9.54
C PHE A 363 3.67 -1.63 8.51
N PRO A 364 3.82 -0.82 7.44
CA PRO A 364 2.73 -0.62 6.47
C PRO A 364 2.26 -1.94 5.85
N ASP A 365 1.02 -1.97 5.41
CA ASP A 365 0.43 -3.11 4.73
C ASP A 365 -0.29 -2.72 3.44
N PRO A 366 -0.56 -3.69 2.54
CA PRO A 366 -1.11 -3.39 1.22
C PRO A 366 -2.56 -2.92 1.23
N SER A 367 -3.25 -2.91 2.38
CA SER A 367 -4.57 -2.28 2.49
C SER A 367 -4.50 -0.75 2.48
N ALA A 368 -3.30 -0.19 2.70
CA ALA A 368 -3.08 1.24 2.61
C ALA A 368 -3.33 1.79 1.19
N ASN A 369 -3.94 2.98 1.16
CA ASN A 369 -3.91 3.83 -0.02
C ASN A 369 -2.45 4.28 -0.24
N PRO A 370 -1.80 3.92 -1.37
CA PRO A 370 -0.37 4.14 -1.54
C PRO A 370 -0.01 5.62 -1.56
N TYR A 371 -0.84 6.49 -2.13
CA TYR A 371 -0.61 7.94 -2.14
C TYR A 371 -0.55 8.51 -0.73
N LEU A 372 -1.53 8.15 0.11
CA LEU A 372 -1.60 8.59 1.50
C LEU A 372 -0.48 7.98 2.34
N CYS A 373 -0.19 6.70 2.15
CA CYS A 373 0.86 5.99 2.86
C CYS A 373 2.22 6.65 2.64
N PHE A 374 2.59 6.92 1.38
CA PHE A 374 3.89 7.50 1.06
C PHE A 374 3.97 8.96 1.47
N ALA A 375 2.90 9.74 1.28
CA ALA A 375 2.83 11.12 1.76
C ALA A 375 2.98 11.20 3.29
N ALA A 376 2.25 10.37 4.04
CA ALA A 376 2.33 10.39 5.50
C ALA A 376 3.73 9.99 6.01
N LEU A 377 4.34 8.95 5.42
CA LEU A 377 5.71 8.55 5.73
C LEU A 377 6.73 9.67 5.42
N LEU A 378 6.58 10.35 4.28
CA LEU A 378 7.40 11.50 3.91
C LEU A 378 7.29 12.61 4.95
N MET A 379 6.06 13.03 5.26
CA MET A 379 5.81 14.12 6.19
C MET A 379 6.34 13.82 7.60
N ALA A 380 6.19 12.59 8.08
CA ALA A 380 6.75 12.16 9.36
C ALA A 380 8.28 12.23 9.36
N GLY A 381 8.91 11.72 8.30
CA GLY A 381 10.36 11.78 8.17
C GLY A 381 10.90 13.20 8.07
N LEU A 382 10.21 14.09 7.35
CA LEU A 382 10.59 15.50 7.24
C LEU A 382 10.44 16.25 8.58
N ASP A 383 9.38 15.99 9.36
CA ASP A 383 9.27 16.53 10.73
C ASP A 383 10.46 16.10 11.60
N GLY A 384 10.87 14.83 11.46
CA GLY A 384 12.08 14.27 12.06
C GLY A 384 13.32 15.11 11.76
N VAL A 385 13.56 15.37 10.48
CA VAL A 385 14.71 16.15 9.99
C VAL A 385 14.67 17.60 10.47
N GLU A 386 13.52 18.28 10.33
CA GLU A 386 13.35 19.69 10.71
C GLU A 386 13.62 19.91 12.20
N ASN A 387 13.13 18.98 13.04
CA ASN A 387 13.27 19.06 14.49
C ASN A 387 14.48 18.29 15.03
N LYS A 388 15.32 17.70 14.17
CA LYS A 388 16.49 16.88 14.52
C LYS A 388 16.18 15.79 15.55
N ILE A 389 15.06 15.09 15.36
CA ILE A 389 14.58 14.06 16.29
C ILE A 389 15.46 12.81 16.12
N HIS A 390 16.28 12.48 17.12
CA HIS A 390 17.11 11.28 17.06
C HIS A 390 16.30 10.02 17.43
N PRO A 391 16.43 8.89 16.70
CA PRO A 391 15.67 7.66 16.94
C PRO A 391 16.14 6.83 18.15
N GLY A 392 16.97 7.40 19.04
CA GLY A 392 17.73 6.66 20.04
C GLY A 392 18.83 5.77 19.44
N GLU A 393 19.36 4.84 20.24
CA GLU A 393 20.38 3.89 19.80
C GLU A 393 19.77 2.75 18.97
N ALA A 394 20.53 2.22 18.01
CA ALA A 394 20.10 1.12 17.17
C ALA A 394 19.87 -0.16 17.98
N ALA A 395 18.79 -0.90 17.66
CA ALA A 395 18.52 -2.18 18.30
C ALA A 395 19.54 -3.24 17.85
N THR A 396 20.28 -3.78 18.82
CA THR A 396 21.32 -4.81 18.61
C THR A 396 20.87 -6.22 18.99
N LYS A 397 19.82 -6.36 19.80
CA LYS A 397 19.24 -7.63 20.25
C LYS A 397 18.02 -8.02 19.41
N ASP A 398 17.63 -9.29 19.48
CA ASP A 398 16.33 -9.76 19.00
C ASP A 398 15.21 -9.15 19.85
N LEU A 399 14.28 -8.42 19.22
CA LEU A 399 13.24 -7.67 19.92
C LEU A 399 12.06 -8.55 20.36
N TYR A 400 11.97 -9.79 19.87
CA TYR A 400 10.95 -10.74 20.31
C TYR A 400 11.27 -11.42 21.64
N HIS A 401 12.54 -11.42 22.04
CA HIS A 401 13.04 -12.17 23.21
C HIS A 401 13.73 -11.26 24.23
N LEU A 402 13.33 -9.98 24.30
CA LEU A 402 13.82 -9.07 25.34
C LEU A 402 13.28 -9.49 26.72
N PRO A 403 14.08 -9.32 27.80
CA PRO A 403 13.57 -9.41 29.16
C PRO A 403 12.39 -8.46 29.37
N PRO A 404 11.36 -8.82 30.17
CA PRO A 404 10.14 -8.02 30.33
C PRO A 404 10.39 -6.55 30.70
N GLU A 405 11.41 -6.29 31.52
CA GLU A 405 11.81 -4.94 31.93
C GLU A 405 12.41 -4.11 30.78
N GLU A 406 13.18 -4.71 29.88
CA GLU A 406 13.70 -4.04 28.68
C GLU A 406 12.58 -3.88 27.64
N ASP A 407 11.71 -4.88 27.50
CA ASP A 407 10.62 -4.91 26.53
C ASP A 407 9.58 -3.80 26.75
N ALA A 408 9.27 -3.50 28.01
CA ALA A 408 8.33 -2.46 28.41
C ALA A 408 8.79 -1.03 28.08
N LEU A 409 10.10 -0.83 27.88
CA LEU A 409 10.68 0.47 27.53
C LEU A 409 10.65 0.74 26.03
N VAL A 410 10.43 -0.29 25.20
CA VAL A 410 10.43 -0.14 23.73
C VAL A 410 9.05 0.33 23.27
N PRO A 411 8.94 1.51 22.62
CA PRO A 411 7.67 1.98 22.11
C PRO A 411 7.06 0.99 21.10
N THR A 412 5.74 0.92 21.05
CA THR A 412 5.01 -0.02 20.19
C THR A 412 4.09 0.70 19.21
N VAL A 413 3.84 0.04 18.08
CA VAL A 413 2.73 0.38 17.17
C VAL A 413 1.39 0.23 17.89
N CYS A 414 0.33 0.77 17.29
CA CYS A 414 -1.03 0.59 17.78
C CYS A 414 -1.47 -0.88 17.71
N HIS A 415 -2.31 -1.31 18.65
CA HIS A 415 -2.86 -2.67 18.70
C HIS A 415 -4.25 -2.78 18.04
N SER A 416 -4.85 -1.65 17.65
CA SER A 416 -6.17 -1.61 17.00
C SER A 416 -6.35 -0.31 16.21
N LEU A 417 -7.28 -0.33 15.26
CA LEU A 417 -7.54 0.81 14.36
C LEU A 417 -8.09 2.02 15.12
N ASP A 418 -8.98 1.83 16.08
CA ASP A 418 -9.51 2.91 16.93
C ASP A 418 -8.41 3.64 17.73
N GLN A 419 -7.45 2.90 18.30
CA GLN A 419 -6.29 3.50 18.96
C GLN A 419 -5.45 4.32 17.97
N ALA A 420 -5.26 3.81 16.76
CA ALA A 420 -4.50 4.52 15.73
C ALA A 420 -5.22 5.80 15.28
N LEU A 421 -6.56 5.76 15.12
CA LEU A 421 -7.37 6.94 14.80
C LEU A 421 -7.31 8.00 15.91
N GLU A 422 -7.37 7.59 17.18
CA GLU A 422 -7.18 8.51 18.31
C GLU A 422 -5.76 9.11 18.35
N ALA A 423 -4.74 8.31 18.02
CA ALA A 423 -3.37 8.80 17.91
C ALA A 423 -3.20 9.80 16.75
N LEU A 424 -3.81 9.53 15.59
CA LEU A 424 -3.85 10.44 14.45
C LEU A 424 -4.53 11.76 14.83
N ASP A 425 -5.67 11.69 15.50
CA ASP A 425 -6.40 12.89 15.95
C ASP A 425 -5.50 13.82 16.80
N LYS A 426 -4.78 13.22 17.76
CA LYS A 426 -3.91 13.95 18.70
C LYS A 426 -2.57 14.40 18.12
N ASP A 427 -2.05 13.72 17.10
CA ASP A 427 -0.70 13.94 16.54
C ASP A 427 -0.73 14.12 15.02
N ARG A 428 -1.60 14.99 14.53
CA ARG A 428 -1.75 15.30 13.09
C ARG A 428 -0.90 16.47 12.58
N ALA A 429 -0.28 17.26 13.46
CA ALA A 429 0.37 18.51 13.08
C ALA A 429 1.52 18.34 12.08
N PHE A 430 2.21 17.20 12.11
CA PHE A 430 3.28 16.91 11.15
C PHE A 430 2.75 16.71 9.71
N LEU A 431 1.50 16.23 9.56
CA LEU A 431 0.85 16.00 8.28
C LEU A 431 0.35 17.30 7.63
N THR A 432 -0.11 18.26 8.45
CA THR A 432 -0.74 19.49 7.96
C THR A 432 0.25 20.58 7.53
N LYS A 433 1.56 20.36 7.77
CA LYS A 433 2.63 21.25 7.28
C LYS A 433 2.54 21.45 5.77
N GLY A 434 2.67 22.71 5.35
CA GLY A 434 2.56 23.08 3.94
C GLY A 434 1.19 22.85 3.30
N GLY A 435 0.15 22.55 4.09
CA GLY A 435 -1.18 22.22 3.57
C GLY A 435 -1.21 20.91 2.77
N VAL A 436 -0.28 19.98 3.04
CA VAL A 436 -0.24 18.67 2.37
C VAL A 436 -1.52 17.90 2.72
N PHE A 437 -1.71 17.61 4.01
CA PHE A 437 -3.00 17.21 4.57
C PHE A 437 -3.72 18.45 5.13
N THR A 438 -5.05 18.40 5.20
CA THR A 438 -5.87 19.42 5.88
C THR A 438 -6.59 18.78 7.07
N ASP A 439 -6.90 19.56 8.10
CA ASP A 439 -7.68 19.05 9.24
C ASP A 439 -9.04 18.52 8.78
N ALA A 440 -9.70 19.24 7.85
CA ALA A 440 -10.97 18.80 7.26
C ALA A 440 -10.89 17.45 6.53
N TYR A 441 -9.76 17.16 5.88
CA TYR A 441 -9.51 15.84 5.31
C TYR A 441 -9.29 14.78 6.40
N ILE A 442 -8.46 15.07 7.41
CA ILE A 442 -8.12 14.12 8.47
C ILE A 442 -9.37 13.77 9.30
N ASP A 443 -10.22 14.75 9.60
CA ASP A 443 -11.49 14.52 10.30
C ASP A 443 -12.42 13.61 9.49
N ALA A 444 -12.60 13.92 8.20
CA ALA A 444 -13.41 13.07 7.31
C ALA A 444 -12.83 11.64 7.16
N TYR A 445 -11.50 11.51 7.16
CA TYR A 445 -10.82 10.23 7.15
C TYR A 445 -11.09 9.42 8.42
N ILE A 446 -10.97 10.06 9.58
CA ILE A 446 -11.23 9.42 10.89
C ILE A 446 -12.68 8.96 10.97
N ASP A 447 -13.64 9.82 10.58
CA ASP A 447 -15.06 9.49 10.58
C ASP A 447 -15.35 8.29 9.66
N LEU A 448 -14.79 8.29 8.45
CA LEU A 448 -14.92 7.19 7.50
C LEU A 448 -14.39 5.86 8.07
N LYS A 449 -13.23 5.89 8.72
CA LYS A 449 -12.60 4.70 9.29
C LYS A 449 -13.25 4.22 10.58
N MET A 450 -13.84 5.12 11.36
CA MET A 450 -14.59 4.75 12.57
C MET A 450 -15.85 3.93 12.23
N GLN A 451 -16.40 4.06 11.02
CA GLN A 451 -17.49 3.20 10.54
C GLN A 451 -17.04 1.73 10.43
N GLU A 452 -15.82 1.46 9.94
CA GLU A 452 -15.27 0.10 9.87
C GLU A 452 -15.04 -0.49 11.26
N VAL A 453 -14.51 0.31 12.19
CA VAL A 453 -14.36 -0.06 13.61
C VAL A 453 -15.70 -0.42 14.22
N THR A 454 -16.70 0.45 14.06
CA THR A 454 -18.04 0.26 14.64
C THR A 454 -18.70 -1.00 14.07
N ARG A 455 -18.61 -1.21 12.75
CA ARG A 455 -19.14 -2.43 12.11
C ARG A 455 -18.50 -3.69 12.68
N LEU A 456 -17.18 -3.71 12.89
CA LEU A 456 -16.50 -4.87 13.46
C LEU A 456 -16.90 -5.10 14.92
N ARG A 457 -17.03 -4.04 15.74
CA ARG A 457 -17.47 -4.14 17.14
C ARG A 457 -18.88 -4.73 17.29
N MET A 458 -19.75 -4.51 16.29
CA MET A 458 -21.11 -5.04 16.27
C MET A 458 -21.20 -6.47 15.71
N ALA A 459 -20.10 -7.02 15.19
CA ALA A 459 -20.08 -8.36 14.61
C ALA A 459 -19.60 -9.39 15.65
N THR A 460 -20.44 -10.38 15.96
CA THR A 460 -20.08 -11.49 16.84
C THR A 460 -19.01 -12.37 16.18
N HIS A 461 -17.91 -12.64 16.89
CA HIS A 461 -16.82 -13.45 16.38
C HIS A 461 -16.95 -14.93 16.79
N PRO A 462 -16.63 -15.93 15.93
CA PRO A 462 -16.74 -17.35 16.28
C PRO A 462 -16.02 -17.74 17.60
N VAL A 463 -14.83 -17.18 17.85
CA VAL A 463 -14.07 -17.41 19.10
C VAL A 463 -14.82 -16.97 20.37
N GLU A 464 -15.76 -16.03 20.28
CA GLU A 464 -16.58 -15.63 21.43
C GLU A 464 -17.50 -16.76 21.90
N PHE A 465 -17.89 -17.68 21.01
CA PHE A 465 -18.68 -18.86 21.41
C PHE A 465 -17.82 -19.84 22.22
N ASP A 466 -16.56 -20.07 21.85
CA ASP A 466 -15.64 -20.91 22.63
C ASP A 466 -15.42 -20.35 24.04
N MET A 467 -15.36 -19.01 24.17
CA MET A 467 -15.09 -18.35 25.44
C MET A 467 -16.33 -18.18 26.32
N TYR A 468 -17.50 -17.93 25.72
CA TYR A 468 -18.65 -17.39 26.44
C TYR A 468 -19.96 -18.18 26.31
N TYR A 469 -20.06 -19.14 25.40
CA TYR A 469 -21.33 -19.84 25.14
C TYR A 469 -21.81 -20.70 26.32
N ALA A 470 -20.88 -21.28 27.07
CA ALA A 470 -21.15 -22.20 28.16
C ALA A 470 -20.99 -21.58 29.56
N LEU A 471 -20.92 -20.23 29.66
CA LEU A 471 -20.81 -19.52 30.94
C LEU A 471 -22.03 -19.68 31.85
#